data_AF-A0A844EGZ1-F1
#
_entry.id   AF-A0A844EGZ1-F1
#
_cell.length_a   1.000
_cell.length_b   1.000
_cell.length_c   1.000
_cell.angle_alpha   90.00
_cell.angle_beta   90.00
_cell.angle_gamma   90.00
#
_symmetry.space_group_name_H-M   'P 1'
#
loop_
_entity.id
_entity.type
_entity.pdbx_description
1 polymer ?
#
loop_
_entity_poly.entity_id
_entity_poly.type
_entity_poly.pdbx_seq_one_letter_code
_entity_poly.pdbx_strand_id
1 'polypeptide(L)' 'CNLASPYVLDKEALKYIDYDLDVKVFPDGRRKLLDADEYLEFSKRWNYGPEIDHILKRNVRILVDWIENEKGPFS' A
#
# COMPACT_ATOMS: atom_id res chain seq x y z
N CYS A 1 -3.85 0.59 -6.52
CA CYS A 1 -3.72 1.47 -5.36
C CYS A 1 -2.43 1.15 -4.64
N ASN A 2 -1.61 2.16 -4.41
CA ASN A 2 -0.30 2.01 -3.77
C ASN A 2 -0.43 2.24 -2.27
N LEU A 3 0.35 1.50 -1.48
CA LEU A 3 0.52 1.77 -0.07
C LEU A 3 1.76 2.63 0.14
N ALA A 4 1.54 3.89 0.53
CA ALA A 4 2.59 4.83 0.87
C ALA A 4 2.46 5.29 2.32
N SER A 5 3.51 5.96 2.83
CA SER A 5 3.41 6.72 4.07
C SER A 5 2.31 7.79 3.94
N PRO A 6 1.76 8.27 5.07
CA PRO A 6 1.07 9.55 5.06
C PRO A 6 1.93 10.61 4.38
N TYR A 7 1.31 11.49 3.60
CA TYR A 7 2.04 12.53 2.91
C TYR A 7 2.39 13.67 3.86
N VAL A 8 3.50 14.35 3.56
CA VAL A 8 3.87 15.63 4.16
C VAL A 8 3.88 16.67 3.04
N LEU A 9 3.32 17.85 3.30
CA LEU A 9 3.35 18.97 2.38
C LEU A 9 4.27 20.06 2.94
N ASP A 10 5.26 20.47 2.15
CA ASP A 10 6.11 21.63 2.46
C ASP A 10 6.00 22.71 1.37
N LYS A 11 6.86 23.72 1.45
CA LYS A 11 6.86 24.87 0.52
C LYS A 11 7.24 24.51 -0.91
N GLU A 12 7.82 23.33 -1.12
CA GLU A 12 8.30 22.84 -2.41
C GLU A 12 7.29 21.86 -3.01
N ALA A 13 6.94 20.81 -2.26
CA ALA A 13 6.16 19.71 -2.80
C ALA A 13 5.46 18.85 -1.74
N LEU A 14 4.57 17.99 -2.22
CA LEU A 14 4.03 16.85 -1.49
C LEU A 14 5.06 15.71 -1.51
N LYS A 15 5.39 15.16 -0.34
CA LYS A 15 6.40 14.11 -0.14
C LYS A 15 5.77 12.92 0.57
N TYR A 16 6.14 11.71 0.15
CA TYR A 16 5.78 10.44 0.80
C TYR A 16 6.85 9.39 0.50
N ILE A 17 6.83 8.31 1.28
CA ILE A 17 7.65 7.11 1.05
C ILE A 17 6.73 6.03 0.47
N ASP A 18 7.12 5.45 -0.67
CA ASP A 18 6.49 4.26 -1.21
C ASP A 18 7.00 3.02 -0.46
N TYR A 19 6.11 2.06 -0.22
CA TYR A 19 6.44 0.79 0.43
C TYR A 19 6.33 -0.41 -0.53
N ASP A 20 6.19 -0.15 -1.83
CA ASP A 20 6.29 -1.16 -2.89
C ASP A 20 5.21 -2.26 -2.78
N LEU A 21 4.09 -1.92 -2.13
CA LEU A 21 2.92 -2.77 -2.01
C LEU A 21 1.77 -2.12 -2.77
N ASP A 22 1.39 -2.71 -3.89
CA ASP A 22 0.28 -2.23 -4.70
C ASP A 22 -0.82 -3.29 -4.88
N VAL A 23 -2.07 -2.85 -4.83
CA VAL A 23 -3.22 -3.69 -5.20
C VAL A 23 -3.68 -3.31 -6.60
N LYS A 24 -3.64 -4.27 -7.52
CA LYS A 24 -4.23 -4.16 -8.85
C LYS A 24 -5.62 -4.80 -8.87
N VAL A 25 -6.61 -4.03 -9.32
CA VAL A 25 -8.00 -4.48 -9.53
C VAL A 25 -8.22 -4.62 -11.03
N PHE A 26 -8.74 -5.77 -11.48
CA PHE A 26 -9.07 -6.04 -12.87
C PHE A 26 -10.55 -5.68 -13.16
N PRO A 27 -10.93 -5.44 -14.43
CA PRO A 27 -12.32 -5.12 -14.78
C PRO A 27 -13.34 -6.21 -14.40
N ASP A 28 -12.88 -7.46 -14.23
CA ASP A 28 -13.70 -8.59 -13.80
C ASP A 28 -13.79 -8.73 -12.26
N GLY A 29 -13.27 -7.75 -11.51
CA GLY A 29 -13.28 -7.72 -10.04
C GLY A 29 -12.18 -8.55 -9.37
N ARG A 30 -11.36 -9.30 -10.14
CA ARG A 30 -10.19 -9.99 -9.58
C ARG A 30 -9.18 -8.99 -9.07
N ARG A 31 -8.39 -9.44 -8.09
CA ARG A 31 -7.41 -8.63 -7.36
C ARG A 31 -6.08 -9.35 -7.29
N LYS A 32 -4.98 -8.59 -7.41
CA LYS A 32 -3.62 -9.10 -7.26
C LYS A 32 -2.79 -8.10 -6.44
N LEU A 33 -2.12 -8.60 -5.41
CA LEU A 33 -1.03 -7.88 -4.75
C LEU A 33 0.19 -7.95 -5.66
N LEU A 34 0.75 -6.79 -6.00
CA LEU A 34 1.96 -6.65 -6.79
C LEU A 34 3.16 -6.39 -5.88
N ASP A 35 4.34 -6.70 -6.41
CA ASP A 35 5.65 -6.29 -5.90
C ASP A 35 5.97 -6.68 -4.44
N ALA A 36 5.28 -7.72 -3.95
CA ALA A 36 5.53 -8.29 -2.63
C ALA A 36 6.97 -8.79 -2.42
N ASP A 37 7.65 -9.24 -3.47
CA ASP A 37 9.05 -9.65 -3.41
C ASP A 37 9.98 -8.44 -3.22
N GLU A 38 9.68 -7.31 -3.89
CA GLU A 38 10.41 -6.05 -3.76
C GLU A 38 10.21 -5.44 -2.37
N TYR A 39 8.97 -5.44 -1.87
CA TYR A 39 8.66 -5.11 -0.48
C TYR A 39 9.51 -5.93 0.51
N LEU A 40 9.60 -7.26 0.32
CA LEU A 40 10.38 -8.12 1.21
C LEU A 40 11.89 -7.84 1.13
N GLU A 41 12.41 -7.51 -0.04
CA GLU A 41 13.80 -7.12 -0.23
C GLU A 41 14.11 -5.79 0.46
N PHE A 42 13.30 -4.76 0.19
CA PHE A 42 13.49 -3.42 0.72
C PHE A 42 13.20 -3.32 2.21
N SER A 43 12.23 -4.09 2.72
CA SER A 43 12.00 -4.25 4.15
C SER A 43 13.25 -4.72 4.88
N LYS A 44 14.00 -5.67 4.30
CA LYS A 44 15.28 -6.14 4.87
C LYS A 44 16.39 -5.10 4.68
N ARG A 45 16.50 -4.54 3.48
CA ARG A 45 17.57 -3.57 3.13
C ARG A 45 17.50 -2.30 3.97
N TRP A 46 16.30 -1.80 4.22
CA TRP A 46 16.04 -0.56 4.96
C TRP A 46 15.60 -0.81 6.41
N ASN A 47 15.61 -2.08 6.85
CA ASN A 47 15.30 -2.51 8.20
C ASN A 47 13.95 -1.97 8.71
N TYR A 48 12.88 -2.21 7.94
CA TYR A 48 11.53 -1.86 8.37
C TYR A 48 11.21 -2.57 9.67
N GLY A 49 10.83 -1.79 10.69
CA GLY A 49 10.47 -2.33 11.98
C GLY A 49 9.21 -3.20 11.91
N PRO A 50 9.00 -4.10 12.90
CA PRO A 50 7.81 -4.95 12.96
C PRO A 50 6.50 -4.15 13.00
N GLU A 51 6.54 -2.91 13.51
CA GLU A 51 5.41 -1.99 13.50
C GLU A 51 5.01 -1.59 12.07
N ILE A 52 5.98 -1.20 11.22
CA ILE A 52 5.73 -0.83 9.83
C ILE A 52 5.15 -2.01 9.06
N ASP A 53 5.74 -3.20 9.20
CA ASP A 53 5.22 -4.42 8.57
C ASP A 53 3.79 -4.73 9.00
N HIS A 54 3.48 -4.57 10.29
CA HIS A 54 2.12 -4.74 10.80
C HIS A 54 1.13 -3.73 10.21
N ILE A 55 1.51 -2.45 10.17
CA ILE A 55 0.69 -1.37 9.61
C ILE A 55 0.41 -1.64 8.12
N LEU A 56 1.42 -2.00 7.34
CA LEU A 56 1.27 -2.26 5.92
C LEU A 56 0.34 -3.44 5.65
N LYS A 57 0.56 -4.57 6.32
CA LYS A 57 -0.31 -5.76 6.20
C LYS A 57 -1.76 -5.46 6.60
N ARG A 58 -1.97 -4.64 7.64
CA ARG A 58 -3.31 -4.20 8.04
C ARG A 58 -3.96 -3.34 6.96
N ASN A 59 -3.23 -2.38 6.38
CA ASN A 59 -3.77 -1.51 5.34
C ASN A 59 -4.06 -2.25 4.04
N VAL A 60 -3.26 -3.26 3.66
CA VAL A 60 -3.59 -4.15 2.52
C VAL A 60 -4.96 -4.81 2.74
N ARG A 61 -5.25 -5.31 3.94
CA ARG A 61 -6.56 -5.92 4.26
C ARG A 61 -7.71 -4.91 4.19
N ILE A 62 -7.50 -3.69 4.66
CA ILE A 62 -8.50 -2.62 4.58
C ILE A 62 -8.80 -2.26 3.12
N LEU A 63 -7.76 -2.12 2.28
CA LEU A 63 -7.96 -1.85 0.85
C LEU A 63 -8.73 -2.98 0.17
N VAL A 64 -8.42 -4.24 0.48
CA VAL A 64 -9.17 -5.38 -0.04
C VAL A 64 -10.64 -5.31 0.38
N ASP A 65 -10.94 -5.02 1.66
CA ASP A 65 -12.32 -4.84 2.14
C ASP A 65 -13.05 -3.70 1.42
N TRP A 66 -12.37 -2.57 1.19
CA TRP A 66 -12.97 -1.43 0.51
C TRP A 66 -13.29 -1.73 -0.95
N ILE A 67 -12.41 -2.46 -1.64
CA ILE A 67 -12.67 -2.92 -3.00
C ILE A 67 -13.84 -3.91 -3.03
N GLU A 68 -13.93 -4.82 -2.05
CA GLU A 68 -15.00 -5.83 -1.98
C GLU A 68 -16.38 -5.24 -1.76
N ASN A 69 -16.44 -4.16 -0.99
CA ASN A 69 -17.69 -3.56 -0.58
C ASN A 69 -17.96 -2.23 -1.30
N GLU A 70 -17.23 -1.93 -2.38
CA GLU A 70 -17.38 -0.69 -3.17
C GLU A 70 -17.38 0.56 -2.28
N LYS A 71 -16.40 0.66 -1.37
CA LYS A 71 -16.26 1.76 -0.39
C LYS A 71 -15.18 2.75 -0.81
N GLY A 72 -15.32 4.00 -0.37
CA GLY A 72 -14.27 5.02 -0.49
C GLY A 72 -14.01 5.40 -1.96
N PRO A 73 -12.75 5.38 -2.45
CA PRO A 73 -12.45 5.74 -3.84
C PRO A 73 -12.87 4.67 -4.87
N PHE A 74 -13.49 3.57 -4.43
CA PHE A 74 -13.96 2.48 -5.28
C PHE A 74 -15.49 2.42 -5.41
N SER A 75 -16.21 3.42 -4.88
CA SER A 75 -17.66 3.60 -5.04
C SER A 75 -18.01 4.43 -6.27
#